data_AF-A0A7S1VD16-F1
#
_entry.id   AF-A0A7S1VD16-F1
#
_cell.length_a   1.000
_cell.length_b   1.000
_cell.length_c   1.000
_cell.angle_alpha   90.00
_cell.angle_beta   90.00
_cell.angle_gamma   90.00
#
_symmetry.space_group_name_H-M   'P 1'
#
loop_
_entity.id
_entity.type
_entity.pdbx_description
1 polymer ?
#
loop_
_entity_poly.entity_id
_entity_poly.type
_entity_poly.pdbx_seq_one_letter_code
_entity_poly.pdbx_strand_id
1 'polypeptide(L)'
;MRPGVARLTIWACAIYSLVAMLYLYHEHTQLTANPAHAAFCDVSHVISCSTVLTSSYANVGPISLATAGIIFYTLLVYLATVNLLEPANGSAPLATFTTLAVGTAAILYAIAAELSLGAICIGCTSVHLAHLVALYASGRQFAWSVDRPGPGTPPSFLDGWRFAILQLRKGHLQLPPVRPQLAAVLVSVSVVSMLLLRAQVLAEASPAGTGAEFADGGQQVLAGPVGPGVAGSDEASATAPQAASRSWTADELVPCFLANNVRMHGARSCGSCHAQLALFAGVDDSPFFVECASPHNPRCGELGVRGFPTWIRFTDASLQDAAESSLGRKSLAELAVFAQCT
;
A
#
# COMPACT_ATOMS: atom_id res chain seq x y z
N MET A 1 30.69 -13.09 11.02
CA MET A 1 30.42 -13.41 9.60
C MET A 1 31.68 -13.15 8.80
N ARG A 2 32.14 -14.09 7.96
CA ARG A 2 33.30 -13.87 7.06
C ARG A 2 32.90 -12.84 5.98
N PRO A 3 33.82 -11.98 5.49
CA PRO A 3 33.46 -10.90 4.56
C PRO A 3 32.84 -11.41 3.26
N GLY A 4 33.34 -12.52 2.70
CA GLY A 4 32.73 -13.14 1.52
C GLY A 4 31.29 -13.61 1.75
N VAL A 5 31.00 -14.18 2.92
CA VAL A 5 29.63 -14.58 3.30
C VAL A 5 28.73 -13.36 3.43
N ALA A 6 29.20 -12.30 4.08
CA ALA A 6 28.42 -11.07 4.24
C ALA A 6 28.01 -10.46 2.89
N ARG A 7 28.95 -10.36 1.94
CA ARG A 7 28.66 -9.84 0.60
C ARG A 7 27.63 -10.68 -0.16
N LEU A 8 27.80 -12.00 -0.12
CA LEU A 8 26.86 -12.92 -0.78
C LEU A 8 25.46 -12.83 -0.14
N THR A 9 25.39 -12.74 1.19
CA THR A 9 24.14 -12.54 1.92
C THR A 9 23.46 -11.24 1.51
N ILE A 10 24.18 -10.12 1.48
CA ILE A 10 23.61 -8.82 1.07
C ILE A 10 23.06 -8.90 -0.35
N TRP A 11 23.82 -9.47 -1.29
CA TRP A 11 23.41 -9.61 -2.68
C TRP A 11 22.18 -10.51 -2.85
N ALA A 12 22.16 -11.67 -2.18
CA ALA A 12 21.03 -12.60 -2.21
C ALA A 12 19.76 -11.96 -1.63
N CYS A 13 19.86 -11.27 -0.49
CA CYS A 13 18.74 -10.54 0.11
C CYS A 13 18.25 -9.41 -0.81
N ALA A 14 19.15 -8.66 -1.45
CA ALA A 14 18.78 -7.59 -2.37
C ALA A 14 18.01 -8.11 -3.60
N ILE A 15 18.45 -9.23 -4.19
CA ILE A 15 17.74 -9.88 -5.31
C ILE A 15 16.38 -10.39 -4.86
N TYR A 16 16.33 -11.08 -3.71
CA TYR A 16 15.07 -11.57 -3.16
C TYR A 16 14.07 -10.43 -2.97
N SER A 17 14.49 -9.34 -2.33
CA SER A 17 13.63 -8.17 -2.09
C SER A 17 13.18 -7.50 -3.40
N LEU A 18 14.03 -7.46 -4.43
CA LEU A 18 13.64 -6.95 -5.75
C LEU A 18 12.55 -7.82 -6.39
N VAL A 19 12.71 -9.15 -6.37
CA VAL A 19 11.71 -10.09 -6.90
C VAL A 19 10.39 -9.97 -6.12
N ALA A 20 10.46 -9.91 -4.80
CA ALA A 20 9.28 -9.74 -3.95
C ALA A 20 8.56 -8.41 -4.23
N MET A 21 9.30 -7.32 -4.47
CA MET A 21 8.71 -6.02 -4.82
C MET A 21 8.08 -6.00 -6.20
N LEU A 22 8.64 -6.69 -7.19
CA LEU A 22 8.01 -6.89 -8.50
C LEU A 22 6.69 -7.67 -8.36
N TYR A 23 6.66 -8.69 -7.51
CA TYR A 23 5.44 -9.45 -7.21
C TYR A 23 4.39 -8.58 -6.50
N LEU A 24 4.76 -7.84 -5.46
CA LEU A 24 3.85 -6.94 -4.75
C LEU A 24 3.31 -5.82 -5.67
N TYR A 25 4.13 -5.33 -6.59
CA TYR A 25 3.68 -4.39 -7.61
C TYR A 25 2.63 -5.02 -8.53
N HIS A 26 2.86 -6.26 -8.98
CA HIS A 26 1.88 -6.98 -9.79
C HIS A 26 0.55 -7.16 -9.06
N GLU A 27 0.57 -7.64 -7.81
CA GLU A 27 -0.65 -7.79 -6.99
C GLU A 27 -1.36 -6.45 -6.78
N HIS A 28 -0.63 -5.38 -6.50
CA HIS A 28 -1.20 -4.03 -6.38
C HIS A 28 -1.92 -3.61 -7.67
N THR A 29 -1.30 -3.83 -8.84
CA THR A 29 -1.94 -3.52 -10.13
C THR A 29 -3.17 -4.37 -10.42
N GLN A 30 -3.17 -5.66 -10.03
CA GLN A 30 -4.32 -6.54 -10.21
C GLN A 30 -5.47 -6.16 -9.29
N LEU A 31 -5.19 -5.86 -8.02
CA LEU A 31 -6.18 -5.44 -7.04
C LEU A 31 -6.83 -4.10 -7.39
N THR A 32 -6.04 -3.17 -7.96
CA THR A 32 -6.56 -1.87 -8.40
C THR A 32 -7.37 -1.98 -9.69
N ALA A 33 -6.99 -2.87 -10.61
CA ALA A 33 -7.74 -3.10 -11.85
C ALA A 33 -8.99 -3.96 -11.63
N ASN A 34 -8.95 -4.92 -10.71
CA ASN A 34 -10.01 -5.87 -10.44
C ASN A 34 -10.21 -6.05 -8.92
N PRO A 35 -11.23 -5.41 -8.31
CA PRO A 35 -11.48 -5.53 -6.88
C PRO A 35 -11.96 -6.92 -6.45
N ALA A 36 -12.30 -7.81 -7.38
CA ALA A 36 -12.62 -9.21 -7.08
C ALA A 36 -11.38 -10.12 -7.06
N HIS A 37 -10.20 -9.61 -7.40
CA HIS A 37 -8.94 -10.35 -7.33
C HIS A 37 -8.56 -10.60 -5.86
N ALA A 38 -8.31 -11.86 -5.50
CA ALA A 38 -7.81 -12.23 -4.19
C ALA A 38 -6.30 -12.48 -4.29
N ALA A 39 -5.50 -11.79 -3.49
CA ALA A 39 -4.06 -11.99 -3.49
C ALA A 39 -3.75 -13.36 -2.86
N PHE A 40 -2.74 -14.06 -3.39
CA PHE A 40 -2.36 -15.39 -2.89
C PHE A 40 -1.99 -15.39 -1.39
N CYS A 41 -1.49 -14.27 -0.88
CA CYS A 41 -1.12 -14.11 0.53
C CYS A 41 -2.25 -13.60 1.44
N ASP A 42 -3.49 -13.57 0.96
CA ASP A 42 -4.69 -13.36 1.79
C ASP A 42 -5.10 -14.69 2.45
N VAL A 43 -4.73 -14.85 3.72
CA VAL A 43 -5.07 -16.05 4.51
C VAL A 43 -6.21 -15.77 5.49
N SER A 44 -6.26 -14.55 6.02
CA SER A 44 -7.28 -14.12 6.98
C SER A 44 -7.45 -12.60 6.96
N HIS A 45 -8.38 -12.06 7.73
CA HIS A 45 -8.54 -10.60 7.87
C HIS A 45 -7.33 -9.92 8.53
N VAL A 46 -6.62 -10.61 9.44
CA VAL A 46 -5.37 -10.12 10.05
C VAL A 46 -4.19 -10.29 9.10
N ILE A 47 -4.20 -11.33 8.26
CA ILE A 47 -3.13 -11.64 7.31
C ILE A 47 -3.68 -11.44 5.90
N SER A 48 -3.74 -10.17 5.48
CA SER A 48 -4.30 -9.76 4.20
C SER A 48 -3.37 -8.79 3.46
N CYS A 49 -2.75 -9.29 2.40
CA CYS A 49 -2.01 -8.49 1.45
C CYS A 49 -2.91 -7.52 0.69
N SER A 50 -4.13 -7.93 0.35
CA SER A 50 -5.07 -7.04 -0.35
C SER A 50 -5.42 -5.82 0.49
N THR A 51 -5.67 -6.00 1.79
CA THR A 51 -5.93 -4.88 2.71
C THR A 51 -4.77 -3.90 2.75
N VAL A 52 -3.53 -4.40 2.86
CA VAL A 52 -2.33 -3.54 2.91
C VAL A 52 -2.08 -2.85 1.56
N LEU A 53 -2.12 -3.59 0.45
CA LEU A 53 -1.78 -3.09 -0.89
C LEU A 53 -2.86 -2.17 -1.50
N THR A 54 -4.10 -2.21 -1.03
CA THR A 54 -5.17 -1.30 -1.49
C THR A 54 -5.40 -0.12 -0.55
N SER A 55 -4.70 -0.09 0.59
CA SER A 55 -4.79 1.02 1.54
C SER A 55 -4.25 2.34 0.97
N SER A 56 -4.61 3.45 1.62
CA SER A 56 -4.01 4.75 1.33
C SER A 56 -2.50 4.78 1.60
N TYR A 57 -2.00 3.97 2.54
CA TYR A 57 -0.57 3.84 2.85
C TYR A 57 0.23 3.13 1.76
N ALA A 58 -0.44 2.42 0.85
CA ALA A 58 0.23 1.77 -0.29
C ALA A 58 0.72 2.77 -1.34
N ASN A 59 0.31 4.04 -1.26
CA ASN A 59 0.67 5.09 -2.20
C ASN A 59 1.24 6.31 -1.46
N VAL A 60 2.35 6.85 -1.98
CA VAL A 60 2.93 8.12 -1.53
C VAL A 60 2.82 9.10 -2.68
N GLY A 61 1.73 9.88 -2.67
CA GLY A 61 1.35 10.68 -3.84
C GLY A 61 0.99 9.78 -5.03
N PRO A 62 1.52 10.04 -6.24
CA PRO A 62 1.21 9.22 -7.42
C PRO A 62 2.02 7.92 -7.50
N ILE A 63 2.95 7.68 -6.58
CA ILE A 63 3.88 6.56 -6.64
C ILE A 63 3.44 5.51 -5.62
N SER A 64 3.18 4.28 -6.09
CA SER A 64 2.95 3.16 -5.19
C SER A 64 4.22 2.78 -4.46
N LEU A 65 4.09 2.38 -3.19
CA LEU A 65 5.20 1.97 -2.34
C LEU A 65 6.00 0.81 -2.95
N ALA A 66 5.31 -0.11 -3.66
CA ALA A 66 5.95 -1.18 -4.42
C ALA A 66 6.85 -0.65 -5.54
N THR A 67 6.42 0.39 -6.27
CA THR A 67 7.25 1.04 -7.31
C THR A 67 8.49 1.68 -6.70
N ALA A 68 8.33 2.41 -5.59
CA ALA A 68 9.47 2.98 -4.86
C ALA A 68 10.44 1.88 -4.38
N GLY A 69 9.89 0.76 -3.90
CA GLY A 69 10.64 -0.45 -3.55
C GLY A 69 11.45 -1.02 -4.72
N ILE A 70 10.85 -1.18 -5.90
CA ILE A 70 11.54 -1.67 -7.11
C ILE A 70 12.74 -0.79 -7.45
N ILE A 71 12.58 0.54 -7.44
CA ILE A 71 13.66 1.49 -7.72
C ILE A 71 14.78 1.32 -6.68
N PHE A 72 14.41 1.31 -5.39
CA PHE A 72 15.36 1.18 -4.29
C PHE A 72 16.15 -0.13 -4.36
N TYR A 73 15.47 -1.28 -4.53
CA TYR A 73 16.13 -2.58 -4.56
C TYR A 73 16.91 -2.81 -5.86
N THR A 74 16.54 -2.18 -6.97
CA THR A 74 17.37 -2.17 -8.19
C THR A 74 18.70 -1.48 -7.94
N LEU A 75 18.68 -0.31 -7.30
CA LEU A 75 19.90 0.39 -6.88
C LEU A 75 20.71 -0.45 -5.88
N LEU A 76 20.04 -1.10 -4.91
CA LEU A 76 20.72 -1.93 -3.93
C LEU A 76 21.37 -3.17 -4.56
N VAL A 77 20.73 -3.84 -5.54
CA VAL A 77 21.31 -4.95 -6.29
C VAL A 77 22.55 -4.49 -7.05
N TYR A 78 22.51 -3.31 -7.68
CA TYR A 78 23.69 -2.72 -8.34
C TYR A 78 24.83 -2.51 -7.35
N LEU A 79 24.58 -1.83 -6.22
CA LEU A 79 25.60 -1.58 -5.19
C LEU A 79 26.14 -2.88 -4.57
N ALA A 80 25.28 -3.85 -4.31
CA ALA A 80 25.67 -5.17 -3.79
C ALA A 80 26.53 -5.95 -4.80
N THR A 81 26.25 -5.80 -6.10
CA THR A 81 27.05 -6.41 -7.17
C THR A 81 28.43 -5.75 -7.26
N VAL A 82 28.51 -4.43 -7.22
CA VAL A 82 29.80 -3.72 -7.14
C VAL A 82 30.57 -4.12 -5.88
N ASN A 83 29.89 -4.25 -4.73
CA ASN A 83 30.48 -4.70 -3.46
C ASN A 83 30.99 -6.16 -3.51
N LEU A 84 30.37 -7.02 -4.33
CA LEU A 84 30.88 -8.37 -4.58
C LEU A 84 32.17 -8.36 -5.38
N LEU A 85 32.23 -7.53 -6.43
CA LEU A 85 33.33 -7.47 -7.39
C LEU A 85 34.54 -6.66 -6.89
N GLU A 86 34.31 -5.64 -6.05
CA GLU A 86 35.38 -4.79 -5.54
C GLU A 86 36.20 -5.43 -4.40
N PRO A 87 37.49 -5.05 -4.25
CA PRO A 87 38.28 -5.36 -3.06
C PRO A 87 37.59 -4.86 -1.78
N ALA A 88 37.85 -5.51 -0.64
CA ALA A 88 37.14 -5.23 0.62
C ALA A 88 37.33 -3.86 1.22
N ASN A 89 38.25 -3.08 0.66
CA ASN A 89 38.61 -1.75 1.14
C ASN A 89 38.11 -0.65 0.18
N GLY A 90 37.22 -0.99 -0.77
CA GLY A 90 36.56 -0.03 -1.65
C GLY A 90 35.50 0.81 -0.94
N SER A 91 34.89 1.76 -1.64
CA SER A 91 33.78 2.58 -1.12
C SER A 91 32.44 1.84 -1.14
N ALA A 92 32.33 0.73 -1.88
CA ALA A 92 31.09 -0.02 -2.03
C ALA A 92 30.46 -0.52 -0.71
N PRO A 93 31.20 -1.02 0.30
CA PRO A 93 30.61 -1.42 1.58
C PRO A 93 29.93 -0.26 2.31
N LEU A 94 30.59 0.91 2.33
CA LEU A 94 30.03 2.11 2.96
C LEU A 94 28.76 2.57 2.22
N ALA A 95 28.81 2.68 0.89
CA ALA A 95 27.66 3.05 0.08
C ALA A 95 26.47 2.10 0.31
N THR A 96 26.73 0.79 0.29
CA THR A 96 25.71 -0.24 0.53
C THR A 96 25.10 -0.13 1.93
N PHE A 97 25.92 0.06 2.97
CA PHE A 97 25.45 0.26 4.34
C PHE A 97 24.60 1.52 4.47
N THR A 98 25.05 2.65 3.91
CA THR A 98 24.29 3.90 3.94
C THR A 98 22.94 3.78 3.23
N THR A 99 22.89 3.12 2.06
CA THR A 99 21.64 2.89 1.33
C THR A 99 20.66 2.02 2.12
N LEU A 100 21.14 0.93 2.74
CA LEU A 100 20.32 0.08 3.61
C LEU A 100 19.81 0.82 4.85
N ALA A 101 20.64 1.66 5.47
CA ALA A 101 20.22 2.49 6.60
C ALA A 101 19.07 3.44 6.21
N VAL A 102 19.11 4.03 5.02
CA VAL A 102 18.05 4.90 4.51
C VAL A 102 16.77 4.13 4.21
N GLY A 103 16.88 2.97 3.54
CA GLY A 103 15.72 2.10 3.29
C GLY A 103 15.04 1.60 4.57
N THR A 104 15.76 1.59 5.70
CA THR A 104 15.18 1.22 7.00
C THR A 104 14.07 2.19 7.43
N ALA A 105 14.17 3.48 7.09
CA ALA A 105 13.10 4.44 7.38
C ALA A 105 11.80 4.09 6.62
N ALA A 106 11.91 3.67 5.36
CA ALA A 106 10.76 3.23 4.56
C ALA A 106 10.12 1.94 5.13
N ILE A 107 10.93 1.02 5.66
CA ILE A 107 10.44 -0.19 6.33
C ILE A 107 9.71 0.16 7.62
N LEU A 108 10.26 1.06 8.44
CA LEU A 108 9.59 1.49 9.67
C LEU A 108 8.24 2.15 9.36
N TYR A 109 8.15 2.93 8.28
CA TYR A 109 6.88 3.46 7.77
C TYR A 109 5.90 2.34 7.38
N ALA A 110 6.35 1.35 6.58
CA ALA A 110 5.51 0.24 6.15
C ALA A 110 5.00 -0.60 7.35
N ILE A 111 5.86 -0.87 8.33
CA ILE A 111 5.47 -1.56 9.58
C ILE A 111 4.44 -0.73 10.34
N ALA A 112 4.64 0.59 10.47
CA ALA A 112 3.68 1.46 11.13
C ALA A 112 2.31 1.47 10.42
N ALA A 113 2.30 1.41 9.09
CA ALA A 113 1.09 1.29 8.29
C ALA A 113 0.38 -0.06 8.50
N GLU A 114 1.12 -1.19 8.54
CA GLU A 114 0.53 -2.50 8.85
C GLU A 114 -0.11 -2.52 10.24
N LEU A 115 0.56 -1.91 11.23
CA LEU A 115 0.04 -1.78 12.59
C LEU A 115 -1.19 -0.87 12.67
N SER A 116 -1.26 0.22 11.90
CA SER A 116 -2.42 1.12 11.88
C SER A 116 -3.62 0.53 11.15
N LEU A 117 -3.38 -0.31 10.14
CA LEU A 117 -4.43 -1.04 9.43
C LEU A 117 -4.96 -2.24 10.24
N GLY A 118 -4.18 -2.74 11.20
CA GLY A 118 -4.48 -4.00 11.90
C GLY A 118 -4.37 -5.22 10.99
N ALA A 119 -3.62 -5.10 9.88
CA ALA A 119 -3.42 -6.14 8.88
C ALA A 119 -1.94 -6.26 8.53
N ILE A 120 -1.45 -7.50 8.48
CA ILE A 120 -0.06 -7.85 8.21
C ILE A 120 0.03 -8.47 6.81
N CYS A 121 0.93 -7.96 5.97
CA CYS A 121 1.22 -8.53 4.66
C CYS A 121 2.43 -9.46 4.77
N ILE A 122 2.26 -10.76 4.49
CA ILE A 122 3.38 -11.73 4.52
C ILE A 122 4.47 -11.33 3.53
N GLY A 123 4.09 -10.81 2.35
CA GLY A 123 5.04 -10.36 1.34
C GLY A 123 5.85 -9.13 1.78
N CYS A 124 5.23 -8.15 2.43
CA CYS A 124 5.95 -7.01 3.00
C CYS A 124 6.87 -7.45 4.14
N THR A 125 6.34 -8.27 5.06
CA THR A 125 7.08 -8.79 6.20
C THR A 125 8.33 -9.57 5.76
N SER A 126 8.24 -10.37 4.70
CA SER A 126 9.40 -11.10 4.19
C SER A 126 10.47 -10.16 3.62
N VAL A 127 10.08 -9.08 2.94
CA VAL A 127 11.00 -8.03 2.48
C VAL A 127 11.62 -7.27 3.67
N HIS A 128 10.84 -6.97 4.72
CA HIS A 128 11.34 -6.33 5.94
C HIS A 128 12.45 -7.17 6.56
N LEU A 129 12.22 -8.48 6.73
CA LEU A 129 13.20 -9.41 7.27
C LEU A 129 14.45 -9.50 6.39
N ALA A 130 14.29 -9.65 5.08
CA ALA A 130 15.41 -9.71 4.14
C ALA A 130 16.27 -8.44 4.17
N HIS A 131 15.64 -7.26 4.26
CA HIS A 131 16.35 -5.99 4.38
C HIS A 131 17.09 -5.85 5.71
N LEU A 132 16.48 -6.25 6.84
CA LEU A 132 17.15 -6.21 8.14
C LEU A 132 18.35 -7.17 8.19
N VAL A 133 18.25 -8.34 7.57
CA VAL A 133 19.38 -9.27 7.40
C VAL A 133 20.48 -8.65 6.54
N ALA A 134 20.13 -8.01 5.42
CA ALA A 134 21.08 -7.30 4.57
C ALA A 134 21.76 -6.15 5.32
N LEU A 135 21.01 -5.36 6.10
CA LEU A 135 21.52 -4.27 6.93
C LEU A 135 22.51 -4.79 7.97
N TYR A 136 22.16 -5.86 8.69
CA TYR A 136 23.05 -6.50 9.66
C TYR A 136 24.34 -7.00 9.00
N ALA A 137 24.23 -7.73 7.89
CA ALA A 137 25.39 -8.24 7.15
C ALA A 137 26.28 -7.09 6.64
N SER A 138 25.68 -6.02 6.12
CA SER A 138 26.38 -4.82 5.65
C SER A 138 27.10 -4.09 6.79
N GLY A 139 26.45 -3.93 7.96
CA GLY A 139 27.09 -3.35 9.14
C GLY A 139 28.29 -4.17 9.65
N ARG A 140 28.17 -5.50 9.63
CA ARG A 140 29.30 -6.41 9.96
C ARG A 140 30.43 -6.29 8.94
N GLN A 141 30.11 -6.15 7.66
CA GLN A 141 31.11 -5.95 6.61
C GLN A 141 31.81 -4.59 6.77
N PHE A 142 31.05 -3.54 7.03
CA PHE A 142 31.58 -2.19 7.23
C PHE A 142 32.52 -2.14 8.44
N ALA A 143 32.11 -2.69 9.60
CA ALA A 143 32.98 -2.77 10.77
C ALA A 143 34.31 -3.50 10.48
N TRP A 144 34.24 -4.61 9.73
CA TRP A 144 35.44 -5.35 9.32
C TRP A 144 36.37 -4.52 8.43
N SER A 145 35.83 -3.69 7.53
CA SER A 145 36.62 -2.81 6.67
C SER A 145 37.31 -1.68 7.44
N VAL A 146 36.72 -1.24 8.56
CA VAL A 146 37.32 -0.23 9.46
C VAL A 146 38.44 -0.83 10.31
N ASP A 147 38.26 -2.06 10.81
CA ASP A 147 39.23 -2.72 11.69
C ASP A 147 40.51 -3.17 10.96
N ARG A 148 40.48 -3.31 9.64
CA ARG A 148 41.61 -3.80 8.82
C ARG A 148 41.87 -2.88 7.63
N PRO A 149 42.36 -1.66 7.89
CA PRO A 149 42.72 -0.74 6.82
C PRO A 149 43.73 -1.40 5.88
N GLY A 150 43.42 -1.41 4.59
CA GLY A 150 44.34 -1.90 3.57
C GLY A 150 45.59 -1.02 3.48
N PRO A 151 46.72 -1.55 2.97
CA PRO A 151 47.88 -0.74 2.65
C PRO A 151 47.48 0.38 1.68
N GLY A 152 47.72 1.64 2.07
CA GLY A 152 47.34 2.82 1.30
C GLY A 152 45.89 3.30 1.47
N THR A 153 45.11 2.71 2.39
CA THR A 153 43.83 3.34 2.78
C THR A 153 44.13 4.65 3.53
N PRO A 154 43.53 5.78 3.11
CA PRO A 154 43.64 7.02 3.87
C PRO A 154 43.10 6.77 5.28
N PRO A 155 43.61 7.48 6.29
CA PRO A 155 43.21 7.29 7.67
C PRO A 155 41.69 7.44 7.78
N SER A 156 41.10 6.73 8.75
CA SER A 156 39.65 6.51 8.88
C SER A 156 38.83 7.78 8.62
N PHE A 157 37.57 7.68 8.21
CA PHE A 157 36.70 8.85 8.00
C PHE A 157 36.75 9.86 9.17
N LEU A 158 36.86 9.36 10.42
CA LEU A 158 37.05 10.19 11.62
C LEU A 158 38.42 10.88 11.69
N ASP A 159 39.49 10.23 11.26
CA ASP A 159 40.81 10.85 11.12
C ASP A 159 40.86 11.82 9.95
N GLY A 160 40.12 11.54 8.87
CA GLY A 160 39.88 12.47 7.77
C GLY A 160 39.15 13.73 8.24
N TRP A 161 38.15 13.60 9.11
CA TRP A 161 37.49 14.75 9.75
C TRP A 161 38.38 15.47 10.74
N ARG A 162 39.15 14.76 11.57
CA ARG A 162 40.16 15.41 12.43
C ARG A 162 41.17 16.17 11.59
N PHE A 163 41.64 15.59 10.49
CA PHE A 163 42.57 16.23 9.57
C PHE A 163 41.92 17.42 8.85
N ALA A 164 40.68 17.29 8.38
CA ALA A 164 39.93 18.38 7.75
C ALA A 164 39.64 19.53 8.72
N ILE A 165 39.28 19.24 9.97
CA ILE A 165 39.10 20.22 11.04
C ILE A 165 40.44 20.90 11.38
N LEU A 166 41.54 20.15 11.43
CA LEU A 166 42.89 20.69 11.66
C LEU A 166 43.37 21.54 10.48
N GLN A 167 43.02 21.20 9.24
CA GLN A 167 43.36 21.97 8.04
C GLN A 167 42.47 23.21 7.87
N LEU A 168 41.17 23.13 8.21
CA LEU A 168 40.27 24.28 8.33
C LEU A 168 40.82 25.30 9.33
N ARG A 169 41.36 24.82 10.46
CA ARG A 169 42.01 25.69 11.46
C ARG A 169 43.29 26.36 10.95
N LYS A 170 43.95 25.78 9.94
CA LYS A 170 45.18 26.32 9.34
C LYS A 170 44.95 27.20 8.11
N GLY A 171 43.70 27.41 7.68
CA GLY A 171 43.38 28.29 6.54
C GLY A 171 43.83 27.77 5.16
N HIS A 172 44.27 26.52 5.07
CA HIS A 172 44.75 25.90 3.82
C HIS A 172 43.81 24.77 3.40
N LEU A 173 42.61 25.11 2.92
CA LEU A 173 41.68 24.10 2.41
C LEU A 173 41.79 23.98 0.89
N GLN A 174 42.62 23.05 0.42
CA GLN A 174 42.40 22.41 -0.88
C GLN A 174 41.67 21.09 -0.59
N LEU A 175 40.35 21.10 -0.79
CA LEU A 175 39.55 19.87 -0.66
C LEU A 175 40.02 18.88 -1.74
N PRO A 176 40.36 17.63 -1.39
CA PRO A 176 40.60 16.61 -2.40
C PRO A 176 39.31 16.43 -3.21
N PRO A 177 39.41 16.13 -4.52
CA PRO A 177 38.23 15.90 -5.34
C PRO A 177 37.44 14.74 -4.74
N VAL A 178 36.28 15.06 -4.15
CA VAL A 178 35.33 14.06 -3.69
C VAL A 178 34.98 13.22 -4.91
N ARG A 179 35.18 11.91 -4.85
CA ARG A 179 34.82 11.03 -5.97
C ARG A 179 33.33 11.29 -6.30
N PRO A 180 32.99 11.67 -7.53
CA PRO A 180 31.64 12.15 -7.88
C PRO A 180 30.53 11.14 -7.54
N GLN A 181 30.89 9.85 -7.46
CA GLN A 181 30.00 8.77 -7.04
C GLN A 181 29.50 8.90 -5.59
N LEU A 182 30.34 9.38 -4.65
CA LEU A 182 29.95 9.54 -3.25
C LEU A 182 28.99 10.72 -3.06
N ALA A 183 29.22 11.81 -3.79
CA ALA A 183 28.36 12.97 -3.79
C ALA A 183 26.97 12.64 -4.37
N ALA A 184 26.92 11.88 -5.47
CA ALA A 184 25.67 11.44 -6.07
C ALA A 184 24.84 10.56 -5.12
N VAL A 185 25.48 9.64 -4.39
CA VAL A 185 24.81 8.77 -3.40
C VAL A 185 24.30 9.58 -2.20
N LEU A 186 25.10 10.49 -1.65
CA LEU A 186 24.68 11.31 -0.50
C LEU A 186 23.55 12.28 -0.85
N VAL A 187 23.59 12.86 -2.06
CA VAL A 187 22.53 13.77 -2.54
C VAL A 187 21.25 13.00 -2.83
N SER A 188 21.32 11.86 -3.51
CA SER A 188 20.13 11.04 -3.79
C SER A 188 19.49 10.51 -2.51
N VAL A 189 20.28 10.05 -1.54
CA VAL A 189 19.82 9.65 -0.22
C VAL A 189 19.14 10.80 0.54
N SER A 190 19.76 11.98 0.56
CA SER A 190 19.23 13.13 1.29
C SER A 190 17.93 13.65 0.67
N VAL A 191 17.87 13.68 -0.66
CA VAL A 191 16.67 14.11 -1.39
C VAL A 191 15.52 13.11 -1.18
N VAL A 192 15.78 11.80 -1.27
CA VAL A 192 14.74 10.78 -1.04
C VAL A 192 14.26 10.80 0.40
N SER A 193 15.15 10.90 1.40
CA SER A 193 14.74 11.03 2.80
C SER A 193 13.93 12.30 3.04
N MET A 194 14.33 13.45 2.48
CA MET A 194 13.56 14.69 2.63
C MET A 194 12.20 14.63 1.93
N LEU A 195 12.10 13.97 0.78
CA LEU A 195 10.82 13.79 0.09
C LEU A 195 9.89 12.86 0.86
N LEU A 196 10.42 11.79 1.47
CA LEU A 196 9.64 10.88 2.31
C LEU A 196 9.18 11.55 3.61
N LEU A 197 10.05 12.29 4.30
CA LEU A 197 9.67 13.06 5.49
C LEU A 197 8.63 14.12 5.15
N ARG A 198 8.77 14.81 4.01
CA ARG A 198 7.79 15.81 3.58
C ARG A 198 6.45 15.15 3.24
N ALA A 199 6.46 13.99 2.59
CA ALA A 199 5.23 13.26 2.29
C ALA A 199 4.54 12.76 3.57
N GLN A 200 5.28 12.30 4.58
CA GLN A 200 4.73 11.94 5.89
C GLN A 200 4.08 13.14 6.58
N VAL A 201 4.77 14.28 6.65
CA VAL A 201 4.22 15.50 7.23
C VAL A 201 2.98 15.98 6.47
N LEU A 202 2.95 15.84 5.14
CA LEU A 202 1.79 16.21 4.34
C LEU A 202 0.62 15.23 4.49
N ALA A 203 0.88 13.94 4.69
CA ALA A 203 -0.14 12.95 4.96
C ALA A 203 -0.80 13.18 6.34
N GLU A 204 -0.04 13.60 7.35
CA GLU A 204 -0.56 13.95 8.67
C GLU A 204 -1.23 15.33 8.70
N ALA A 205 -0.76 16.27 7.88
CA ALA A 205 -1.29 17.63 7.81
C ALA A 205 -2.53 17.77 6.91
N SER A 206 -2.94 16.72 6.20
CA SER A 206 -4.20 16.74 5.44
C SER A 206 -5.34 16.43 6.42
N PRO A 207 -6.16 17.43 6.82
CA PRO A 207 -7.40 17.14 7.52
C PRO A 207 -8.23 16.24 6.62
N ALA A 208 -8.77 15.15 7.17
CA ALA A 208 -9.51 14.10 6.47
C ALA A 208 -10.82 14.56 5.79
N GLY A 209 -10.94 15.81 5.34
CA GLY A 209 -12.16 16.37 4.79
C GLY A 209 -11.91 17.60 3.95
N THR A 210 -11.55 17.41 2.69
CA THR A 210 -12.02 18.27 1.61
C THR A 210 -12.21 17.38 0.38
N GLY A 211 -13.47 17.22 -0.04
CA GLY A 211 -13.85 16.40 -1.17
C GLY A 211 -13.06 16.76 -2.42
N ALA A 212 -12.23 15.81 -2.87
CA ALA A 212 -11.67 15.86 -4.20
C ALA A 212 -12.76 15.38 -5.17
N GLU A 213 -13.27 16.34 -5.93
CA GLU A 213 -14.12 16.18 -7.09
C GLU A 213 -13.43 15.22 -8.09
N PHE A 214 -13.74 13.93 -7.98
CA PHE A 214 -13.32 12.93 -8.97
C PHE A 214 -14.21 13.12 -10.19
N ALA A 215 -13.63 13.74 -11.23
CA ALA A 215 -14.23 13.87 -12.53
C ALA A 215 -14.67 12.47 -13.03
N ASP A 216 -15.97 12.37 -13.27
CA ASP A 216 -16.71 11.22 -13.75
C ASP A 216 -16.17 10.76 -15.11
N GLY A 217 -15.26 9.79 -15.09
CA GLY A 217 -14.80 9.07 -16.26
C GLY A 217 -15.84 8.03 -16.65
N GLY A 218 -16.80 8.43 -17.50
CA GLY A 218 -17.85 7.57 -18.02
C GLY A 218 -17.32 6.25 -18.59
N GLN A 219 -17.52 5.18 -17.84
CA GLN A 219 -17.21 3.82 -18.25
C GLN A 219 -18.37 3.30 -19.10
N GLN A 220 -18.22 3.38 -20.43
CA GLN A 220 -19.14 2.75 -21.38
C GLN A 220 -19.14 1.24 -21.18
N VAL A 221 -20.25 0.70 -20.68
CA VAL A 221 -20.53 -0.73 -20.63
C VAL A 221 -20.81 -1.20 -22.06
N LEU A 222 -19.84 -1.88 -22.66
CA LEU A 222 -20.02 -2.61 -23.93
C LEU A 222 -20.90 -3.84 -23.66
N ALA A 223 -22.17 -3.74 -24.04
CA ALA A 223 -23.09 -4.87 -24.10
C ALA A 223 -22.61 -5.88 -25.14
N GLY A 224 -22.25 -7.09 -24.69
CA GLY A 224 -21.98 -8.23 -25.56
C GLY A 224 -23.27 -8.86 -26.11
N PRO A 225 -23.21 -9.55 -27.26
CA PRO A 225 -24.39 -10.08 -27.93
C PRO A 225 -24.90 -11.37 -27.26
N VAL A 226 -26.17 -11.37 -26.87
CA VAL A 226 -26.90 -12.56 -26.42
C VAL A 226 -27.44 -13.29 -27.66
N GLY A 227 -27.14 -14.58 -27.77
CA GLY A 227 -27.56 -15.45 -28.88
C GLY A 227 -29.06 -15.76 -28.91
N PRO A 228 -29.58 -16.34 -30.01
CA PRO A 228 -31.00 -16.45 -30.24
C PRO A 228 -31.59 -17.77 -29.72
N GLY A 229 -32.79 -17.67 -29.15
CA GLY A 229 -33.86 -18.64 -29.36
C GLY A 229 -34.17 -19.58 -28.19
N VAL A 230 -35.30 -19.33 -27.52
CA VAL A 230 -36.43 -20.28 -27.45
C VAL A 230 -37.71 -19.46 -27.39
N ALA A 231 -38.61 -19.71 -28.36
CA ALA A 231 -39.93 -19.11 -28.43
C ALA A 231 -40.88 -19.80 -27.43
N GLY A 232 -41.54 -19.01 -26.60
CA GLY A 232 -42.60 -19.41 -25.69
C GLY A 232 -43.38 -18.18 -25.27
N SER A 233 -44.44 -17.89 -26.02
CA SER A 233 -45.34 -16.75 -25.86
C SER A 233 -46.34 -17.00 -24.73
N ASP A 234 -46.26 -16.21 -23.67
CA ASP A 234 -47.41 -15.75 -22.88
C ASP A 234 -47.09 -14.34 -22.34
N GLU A 235 -47.90 -13.37 -22.74
CA GLU A 235 -47.75 -11.94 -22.52
C GLU A 235 -47.98 -11.55 -21.05
N ALA A 236 -46.91 -11.48 -20.27
CA ALA A 236 -46.82 -10.59 -19.11
C ALA A 236 -45.89 -9.43 -19.50
N SER A 237 -46.49 -8.28 -19.78
CA SER A 237 -45.80 -7.03 -20.11
C SER A 237 -44.93 -6.61 -18.91
N ALA A 238 -43.69 -7.10 -18.87
CA ALA A 238 -42.67 -6.73 -17.93
C ALA A 238 -42.12 -5.37 -18.34
N THR A 239 -42.71 -4.30 -17.81
CA THR A 239 -42.09 -2.98 -17.78
C THR A 239 -40.70 -3.14 -17.15
N ALA A 240 -39.66 -3.05 -17.98
CA ALA A 240 -38.29 -2.97 -17.47
C ALA A 240 -38.25 -1.85 -16.42
N PRO A 241 -37.65 -2.07 -15.24
CA PRO A 241 -37.74 -1.14 -14.13
C PRO A 241 -37.12 0.20 -14.54
N GLN A 242 -37.95 1.25 -14.65
CA GLN A 242 -37.55 2.63 -14.95
C GLN A 242 -36.46 3.15 -14.00
N ALA A 243 -36.32 2.54 -12.82
CA ALA A 243 -35.26 2.80 -11.86
C ALA A 243 -33.84 2.68 -12.44
N ALA A 244 -33.62 1.82 -13.45
CA ALA A 244 -32.28 1.59 -14.03
C ALA A 244 -31.82 2.74 -14.95
N SER A 245 -32.71 3.56 -15.48
CA SER A 245 -32.37 4.69 -16.37
C SER A 245 -32.29 6.04 -15.65
N ARG A 246 -32.74 6.12 -14.39
CA ARG A 246 -32.71 7.35 -13.59
C ARG A 246 -31.32 7.52 -12.97
N SER A 247 -30.74 8.72 -13.08
CA SER A 247 -29.56 9.10 -12.30
C SER A 247 -29.99 9.35 -10.85
N TRP A 248 -29.43 8.59 -9.91
CA TRP A 248 -29.70 8.73 -8.49
C TRP A 248 -28.60 9.53 -7.79
N THR A 249 -29.00 10.43 -6.89
CA THR A 249 -28.08 11.12 -5.99
C THR A 249 -28.07 10.45 -4.62
N ALA A 250 -27.00 10.67 -3.84
CA ALA A 250 -26.90 10.20 -2.47
C ALA A 250 -28.08 10.68 -1.60
N ASP A 251 -28.41 11.97 -1.71
CA ASP A 251 -29.45 12.62 -0.91
C ASP A 251 -30.84 12.06 -1.19
N GLU A 252 -31.09 11.57 -2.40
CA GLU A 252 -32.34 10.88 -2.76
C GLU A 252 -32.38 9.43 -2.21
N LEU A 253 -31.24 8.74 -2.21
CA LEU A 253 -31.17 7.32 -1.85
C LEU A 253 -31.18 7.07 -0.35
N VAL A 254 -30.55 7.92 0.46
CA VAL A 254 -30.49 7.71 1.91
C VAL A 254 -31.89 7.62 2.53
N PRO A 255 -32.84 8.55 2.28
CA PRO A 255 -34.21 8.42 2.78
C PRO A 255 -34.89 7.13 2.31
N CYS A 256 -34.66 6.73 1.05
CA CYS A 256 -35.21 5.49 0.52
C CYS A 256 -34.67 4.24 1.25
N PHE A 257 -33.37 4.19 1.56
CA PHE A 257 -32.78 3.09 2.32
C PHE A 257 -33.38 2.99 3.71
N LEU A 258 -33.61 4.13 4.36
CA LEU A 258 -34.26 4.16 5.67
C LEU A 258 -35.72 3.68 5.58
N ALA A 259 -36.46 4.11 4.56
CA ALA A 259 -37.86 3.71 4.35
C ALA A 259 -38.01 2.22 4.02
N ASN A 260 -37.06 1.65 3.26
CA ASN A 260 -37.07 0.25 2.83
C ASN A 260 -36.22 -0.67 3.72
N ASN A 261 -35.84 -0.21 4.92
CA ASN A 261 -35.03 -0.95 5.88
C ASN A 261 -33.79 -1.60 5.24
N VAL A 262 -33.04 -0.88 4.40
CA VAL A 262 -31.75 -1.37 3.89
C VAL A 262 -30.59 -0.79 4.68
N ARG A 263 -29.60 -1.65 4.94
CA ARG A 263 -28.39 -1.34 5.68
C ARG A 263 -27.17 -1.86 4.94
N MET A 264 -26.08 -1.11 5.06
CA MET A 264 -24.76 -1.51 4.62
C MET A 264 -23.99 -2.05 5.82
N HIS A 265 -23.67 -3.32 5.80
CA HIS A 265 -22.84 -4.00 6.78
C HIS A 265 -21.38 -3.98 6.30
N GLY A 266 -20.49 -3.42 7.12
CA GLY A 266 -19.09 -3.27 6.76
C GLY A 266 -18.20 -3.08 7.97
N ALA A 267 -16.92 -2.85 7.71
CA ALA A 267 -15.97 -2.46 8.73
C ALA A 267 -15.45 -1.04 8.45
N ARG A 268 -15.29 -0.20 9.47
CA ARG A 268 -14.61 1.09 9.36
C ARG A 268 -13.13 0.96 8.98
N SER A 269 -12.54 -0.22 9.05
CA SER A 269 -11.20 -0.48 8.52
C SER A 269 -11.20 -0.98 7.06
N CYS A 270 -12.38 -1.28 6.49
CA CYS A 270 -12.48 -1.88 5.16
C CYS A 270 -12.43 -0.81 4.06
N GLY A 271 -11.39 -0.84 3.22
CA GLY A 271 -11.19 0.11 2.13
C GLY A 271 -12.33 0.13 1.11
N SER A 272 -12.88 -1.03 0.74
CA SER A 272 -14.06 -1.10 -0.14
C SER A 272 -15.31 -0.50 0.48
N CYS A 273 -15.42 -0.54 1.81
CA CYS A 273 -16.52 0.05 2.57
C CYS A 273 -16.41 1.57 2.58
N HIS A 274 -15.20 2.10 2.80
CA HIS A 274 -14.90 3.53 2.63
C HIS A 274 -15.23 4.02 1.23
N ALA A 275 -14.78 3.31 0.20
CA ALA A 275 -15.07 3.68 -1.19
C ALA A 275 -16.58 3.66 -1.50
N GLN A 276 -17.33 2.73 -0.91
CA GLN A 276 -18.79 2.68 -1.06
C GLN A 276 -19.49 3.83 -0.32
N LEU A 277 -19.07 4.12 0.91
CA LEU A 277 -19.62 5.20 1.73
C LEU A 277 -19.27 6.59 1.19
N ALA A 278 -18.14 6.72 0.49
CA ALA A 278 -17.74 7.94 -0.19
C ALA A 278 -18.75 8.39 -1.26
N LEU A 279 -19.58 7.47 -1.78
CA LEU A 279 -20.70 7.81 -2.66
C LEU A 279 -21.81 8.62 -1.95
N PHE A 280 -21.83 8.65 -0.61
CA PHE A 280 -22.90 9.20 0.22
C PHE A 280 -22.51 10.46 1.03
N ALA A 281 -21.48 11.18 0.60
CA ALA A 281 -21.05 12.48 1.16
C ALA A 281 -20.73 12.49 2.69
N GLY A 282 -20.42 11.33 3.29
CA GLY A 282 -20.02 11.25 4.69
C GLY A 282 -19.93 9.82 5.22
N VAL A 283 -18.71 9.37 5.49
CA VAL A 283 -18.39 7.96 5.81
C VAL A 283 -18.79 7.58 7.23
N ASP A 284 -18.63 8.50 8.18
CA ASP A 284 -18.53 8.09 9.57
C ASP A 284 -19.86 7.96 10.31
N ASP A 285 -20.94 8.58 9.85
CA ASP A 285 -22.24 8.60 10.55
C ASP A 285 -23.45 8.34 9.64
N SER A 286 -23.22 7.64 8.52
CA SER A 286 -24.31 7.23 7.64
C SER A 286 -25.33 6.36 8.42
N PRO A 287 -26.62 6.76 8.51
CA PRO A 287 -27.61 6.07 9.37
C PRO A 287 -27.98 4.67 8.86
N PHE A 288 -27.54 4.32 7.65
CA PHE A 288 -27.69 2.99 7.07
C PHE A 288 -26.46 2.10 7.26
N PHE A 289 -25.33 2.61 7.77
CA PHE A 289 -24.11 1.82 7.96
C PHE A 289 -24.11 1.09 9.31
N VAL A 290 -23.70 -0.17 9.30
CA VAL A 290 -23.57 -1.04 10.48
C VAL A 290 -22.14 -1.54 10.57
N GLU A 291 -21.45 -1.16 11.65
CA GLU A 291 -20.09 -1.59 11.97
C GLU A 291 -20.07 -3.06 12.43
N CYS A 292 -19.41 -3.91 11.65
CA CYS A 292 -19.34 -5.35 11.84
C CYS A 292 -17.98 -5.86 12.37
N ALA A 293 -16.92 -5.06 12.32
CA ALA A 293 -15.62 -5.43 12.86
C ALA A 293 -15.46 -5.05 14.35
N SER A 294 -16.45 -4.39 14.95
CA SER A 294 -16.45 -4.15 16.39
C SER A 294 -16.72 -5.45 17.15
N PRO A 295 -15.88 -5.82 18.16
CA PRO A 295 -16.12 -7.00 19.00
C PRO A 295 -17.45 -6.94 19.78
N HIS A 296 -18.10 -5.77 19.80
CA HIS A 296 -19.39 -5.55 20.45
C HIS A 296 -20.61 -5.74 19.53
N ASN A 297 -20.44 -6.14 18.27
CA ASN A 297 -21.55 -6.34 17.33
C ASN A 297 -21.60 -7.78 16.79
N PRO A 298 -22.07 -8.77 17.58
CA PRO A 298 -22.20 -10.16 17.12
C PRO A 298 -23.24 -10.32 15.99
N ARG A 299 -24.12 -9.31 15.81
CA ARG A 299 -25.25 -9.34 14.90
C ARG A 299 -24.84 -9.59 13.45
N CYS A 300 -23.67 -9.11 13.00
CA CYS A 300 -23.23 -9.36 11.63
C CYS A 300 -22.93 -10.84 11.37
N GLY A 301 -22.45 -11.57 12.38
CA GLY A 301 -22.27 -13.02 12.29
C GLY A 301 -23.61 -13.76 12.27
N GLU A 302 -24.57 -13.33 13.10
CA GLU A 302 -25.93 -13.89 13.13
C GLU A 302 -26.69 -13.66 11.81
N LEU A 303 -26.48 -12.50 11.17
CA LEU A 303 -27.02 -12.16 9.85
C LEU A 303 -26.28 -12.85 8.68
N GLY A 304 -25.26 -13.66 8.97
CA GLY A 304 -24.51 -14.40 7.95
C GLY A 304 -23.66 -13.51 7.04
N VAL A 305 -23.23 -12.33 7.50
CA VAL A 305 -22.34 -11.45 6.74
C VAL A 305 -20.96 -12.08 6.64
N ARG A 306 -20.57 -12.51 5.43
CA ARG A 306 -19.28 -13.22 5.18
C ARG A 306 -18.18 -12.34 4.59
N GLY A 307 -18.51 -11.12 4.17
CA GLY A 307 -17.57 -10.20 3.55
C GLY A 307 -18.10 -8.77 3.56
N PHE A 308 -17.26 -7.82 3.19
CA PHE A 308 -17.60 -6.40 3.25
C PHE A 308 -17.29 -5.67 1.94
N PRO A 309 -18.09 -4.66 1.56
CA PRO A 309 -19.39 -4.35 2.15
C PRO A 309 -20.46 -5.38 1.76
N THR A 310 -21.45 -5.59 2.62
CA THR A 310 -22.65 -6.38 2.32
C THR A 310 -23.88 -5.50 2.52
N TRP A 311 -24.75 -5.45 1.53
CA TRP A 311 -26.03 -4.76 1.61
C TRP A 311 -27.12 -5.74 2.00
N ILE A 312 -27.89 -5.42 3.03
CA ILE A 312 -29.01 -6.25 3.49
C ILE A 312 -30.27 -5.39 3.50
N ARG A 313 -31.33 -5.91 2.92
CA ARG A 313 -32.69 -5.39 3.05
C ARG A 313 -33.45 -6.24 4.05
N PHE A 314 -34.06 -5.61 5.04
CA PHE A 314 -34.83 -6.28 6.07
C PHE A 314 -36.33 -6.23 5.74
N THR A 315 -37.07 -7.24 6.20
CA THR A 315 -38.53 -7.31 6.04
C THR A 315 -39.24 -6.21 6.84
N ASP A 316 -38.65 -5.78 7.95
CA ASP A 316 -39.23 -4.81 8.86
C ASP A 316 -38.17 -3.92 9.54
N ALA A 317 -38.66 -2.95 10.30
CA ALA A 317 -37.84 -1.99 11.04
C ALA A 317 -37.12 -2.56 12.27
N SER A 318 -37.43 -3.81 12.69
CA SER A 318 -36.70 -4.48 13.77
C SER A 318 -35.30 -4.93 13.33
N LEU A 319 -35.10 -5.04 12.02
CA LEU A 319 -33.86 -5.47 11.36
C LEU A 319 -33.42 -6.89 11.77
N GLN A 320 -34.35 -7.74 12.20
CA GLN A 320 -34.02 -9.11 12.65
C GLN A 320 -33.96 -10.08 11.48
N ASP A 321 -34.90 -9.97 10.54
CA ASP A 321 -35.03 -10.90 9.43
C ASP A 321 -34.55 -10.27 8.11
N ALA A 322 -33.45 -10.82 7.57
CA ALA A 322 -32.91 -10.43 6.28
C ALA A 322 -33.82 -10.97 5.15
N ALA A 323 -34.44 -10.07 4.38
CA ALA A 323 -35.22 -10.43 3.21
C ALA A 323 -34.32 -10.76 2.02
N GLU A 324 -33.26 -9.98 1.83
CA GLU A 324 -32.36 -10.07 0.69
C GLU A 324 -30.98 -9.52 1.06
N SER A 325 -29.92 -10.15 0.53
CA SER A 325 -28.54 -9.72 0.76
C SER A 325 -27.75 -9.66 -0.55
N SER A 326 -26.88 -8.67 -0.68
CA SER A 326 -25.99 -8.55 -1.83
C SER A 326 -24.59 -8.12 -1.41
N LEU A 327 -23.59 -8.91 -1.81
CA LEU A 327 -22.18 -8.71 -1.47
C LEU A 327 -21.49 -7.75 -2.45
N GLY A 328 -20.54 -6.97 -1.94
CA GLY A 328 -19.63 -6.15 -2.72
C GLY A 328 -20.10 -4.71 -2.91
N ARG A 329 -19.26 -3.94 -3.60
CA ARG A 329 -19.60 -2.55 -3.95
C ARG A 329 -20.67 -2.51 -5.03
N LYS A 330 -21.46 -1.43 -5.02
CA LYS A 330 -22.56 -1.17 -5.95
C LYS A 330 -22.59 0.30 -6.34
N SER A 331 -22.91 0.55 -7.59
CA SER A 331 -23.28 1.89 -8.05
C SER A 331 -24.57 2.37 -7.37
N LEU A 332 -24.82 3.69 -7.40
CA LEU A 332 -26.05 4.26 -6.86
C LEU A 332 -27.30 3.68 -7.55
N ALA A 333 -27.24 3.44 -8.87
CA ALA A 333 -28.35 2.85 -9.62
C ALA A 333 -28.63 1.40 -9.20
N GLU A 334 -27.60 0.57 -9.02
CA GLU A 334 -27.76 -0.80 -8.52
C GLU A 334 -28.34 -0.82 -7.10
N LEU A 335 -27.94 0.14 -6.27
CA LEU A 335 -28.49 0.27 -4.91
C LEU A 335 -29.93 0.75 -4.91
N ALA A 336 -30.32 1.64 -5.82
CA ALA A 336 -31.70 2.05 -5.99
C ALA A 336 -32.61 0.86 -6.32
N VAL A 337 -32.16 0.01 -7.25
CA VAL A 337 -32.88 -1.21 -7.63
C VAL A 337 -32.97 -2.19 -6.47
N PHE A 338 -31.84 -2.43 -5.77
CA PHE A 338 -31.80 -3.31 -4.59
C PHE A 338 -32.72 -2.81 -3.46
N ALA A 339 -32.76 -1.50 -3.23
CA ALA A 339 -33.58 -0.87 -2.22
C ALA A 339 -35.04 -0.64 -2.64
N GLN A 340 -35.40 -0.98 -3.89
CA GLN A 340 -36.73 -0.79 -4.46
C GLN A 340 -37.18 0.69 -4.42
N CYS A 341 -36.25 1.61 -4.68
CA CYS A 341 -36.55 3.03 -4.80
C CYS A 341 -37.26 3.31 -6.14
N THR A 342 -38.37 4.05 -6.08
CA THR A 342 -39.18 4.46 -7.25
C THR A 342 -39.06 5.96 -7.50
#